data_AF-A0A9X4BA79-F1
#
_entry.id   AF-A0A9X4BA79-F1
#
_cell.length_a   1.000
_cell.length_b   1.000
_cell.length_c   1.000
_cell.angle_alpha   90.00
_cell.angle_beta   90.00
_cell.angle_gamma   90.00
#
_symmetry.space_group_name_H-M   'P 1'
#
loop_
_entity.id
_entity.type
_entity.pdbx_description
1 polymer ?
#
loop_
_entity_poly.entity_id
_entity_poly.type
_entity_poly.pdbx_seq_one_letter_code
_entity_poly.pdbx_strand_id
1 'polypeptide(L)'
;MNNNKKKYIRTIARVILSILGTFFIIIIVSAIFNITLITEYPKTYLSTTLLMTSSLTYFVCYIRKSYKYFNDFILALSAGVVALVYLLTGSKDLDLLPPADLLEKDRLTFFLIVLKFMVIANSLISKILLTFHDFLKERKTEKESFKNLNFTKRVILFYRKYFFKKKIKQ
;
A
#
# COMPACT_ATOMS: atom_id res chain seq x y z
N MET A 1 2.98 26.33 6.61
CA MET A 1 4.03 25.48 6.00
C MET A 1 4.69 26.26 4.87
N ASN A 2 6.01 26.47 4.91
CA ASN A 2 6.75 27.31 3.95
C ASN A 2 6.52 26.84 2.49
N ASN A 3 6.28 27.77 1.56
CA ASN A 3 6.05 27.49 0.13
C ASN A 3 7.18 26.68 -0.50
N ASN A 4 8.43 26.92 -0.08
CA ASN A 4 9.59 26.16 -0.56
C ASN A 4 9.55 24.69 -0.13
N LYS A 5 9.11 24.42 1.11
CA LYS A 5 8.94 23.05 1.63
C LYS A 5 7.85 22.28 0.87
N LYS A 6 6.74 22.96 0.52
CA LYS A 6 5.65 22.37 -0.27
C LYS A 6 6.07 22.05 -1.71
N LYS A 7 6.91 22.91 -2.32
CA LYS A 7 7.49 22.68 -3.65
C LYS A 7 8.41 21.46 -3.64
N TYR A 8 9.33 21.37 -2.67
CA TYR A 8 10.27 20.25 -2.54
C TYR A 8 9.57 18.90 -2.35
N ILE A 9 8.58 18.84 -1.45
CA ILE A 9 7.73 17.66 -1.23
C ILE A 9 7.05 17.19 -2.53
N ARG A 10 6.53 18.13 -3.34
CA ARG A 10 5.87 17.80 -4.61
C ARG A 10 6.88 17.24 -5.62
N THR A 11 8.08 17.80 -5.69
CA THR A 11 9.15 17.31 -6.58
C THR A 11 9.56 15.90 -6.21
N ILE A 12 9.82 15.62 -4.92
CA ILE A 12 10.17 14.27 -4.45
C ILE A 12 9.08 13.26 -4.82
N ALA A 13 7.82 13.58 -4.53
CA ALA A 13 6.71 12.68 -4.86
C ALA A 13 6.66 12.36 -6.36
N ARG A 14 6.89 13.35 -7.23
CA ARG A 14 6.93 13.13 -8.69
C ARG A 14 8.08 12.24 -9.13
N VAL A 15 9.28 12.42 -8.55
CA VAL A 15 10.44 11.57 -8.85
C VAL A 15 10.14 10.12 -8.50
N ILE A 16 9.56 9.87 -7.31
CA ILE A 16 9.22 8.52 -6.89
C ILE A 16 8.13 7.91 -7.76
N LEU A 17 7.10 8.69 -8.12
CA LEU A 17 6.08 8.26 -9.06
C LEU A 17 6.67 7.91 -10.44
N SER A 18 7.66 8.66 -10.90
CA SER A 18 8.38 8.34 -12.14
C SER A 18 9.11 7.00 -12.02
N ILE A 19 9.82 6.76 -10.90
CA ILE A 19 10.53 5.49 -10.67
C ILE A 19 9.54 4.32 -10.62
N LEU A 20 8.44 4.46 -9.88
CA LEU A 20 7.37 3.46 -9.84
C LEU A 20 6.79 3.19 -11.23
N GLY A 21 6.52 4.24 -12.01
CA GLY A 21 6.05 4.14 -13.39
C GLY A 21 7.01 3.34 -14.28
N THR A 22 8.31 3.56 -14.16
CA THR A 22 9.33 2.81 -14.92
C THR A 22 9.28 1.32 -14.63
N PHE A 23 9.13 0.90 -13.36
CA PHE A 23 9.01 -0.52 -13.02
C PHE A 23 7.78 -1.18 -13.67
N PHE A 24 6.64 -0.48 -13.68
CA PHE A 24 5.45 -0.99 -14.34
C PHE A 24 5.62 -1.06 -15.87
N ILE A 25 6.27 -0.06 -16.47
CA ILE A 25 6.59 -0.07 -17.91
C ILE A 25 7.50 -1.25 -18.23
N ILE A 26 8.53 -1.54 -17.43
CA ILE A 26 9.41 -2.68 -17.66
C ILE A 26 8.63 -4.00 -17.65
N ILE A 27 7.69 -4.18 -16.71
CA ILE A 27 6.82 -5.38 -16.68
C ILE A 27 5.99 -5.48 -17.96
N ILE A 28 5.42 -4.37 -18.44
CA ILE A 28 4.62 -4.34 -19.68
C ILE A 28 5.49 -4.63 -20.91
N VAL A 29 6.68 -4.01 -21.00
CA VAL A 29 7.64 -4.26 -22.08
C VAL A 29 8.08 -5.72 -22.07
N SER A 30 8.24 -6.33 -20.90
CA SER A 30 8.60 -7.75 -20.75
C SER A 30 7.47 -8.70 -21.14
N ALA A 31 6.21 -8.24 -21.08
CA ALA A 31 5.09 -8.99 -21.62
C ALA A 31 5.13 -9.08 -23.15
N ILE A 32 5.60 -8.01 -23.80
CA ILE A 32 5.67 -7.89 -25.27
C ILE A 32 6.97 -8.48 -25.82
N PHE A 33 8.10 -8.17 -25.18
CA PHE A 33 9.44 -8.58 -25.58
C PHE A 33 9.96 -9.60 -24.56
N ASN A 34 10.46 -10.73 -25.05
CA ASN A 34 10.93 -11.85 -24.22
C ASN A 34 12.21 -11.48 -23.43
N ILE A 35 12.09 -10.69 -22.37
CA ILE A 35 13.21 -10.26 -21.53
C ILE A 35 13.66 -11.45 -20.68
N THR A 36 14.87 -11.94 -20.96
CA THR A 36 15.52 -13.10 -20.32
C THR A 36 15.49 -13.05 -18.79
N LEU A 37 15.66 -11.86 -18.20
CA LEU A 37 15.75 -11.71 -16.75
C LEU A 37 14.47 -12.16 -16.00
N ILE A 38 13.29 -11.90 -16.58
CA ILE A 38 12.00 -12.24 -15.94
C ILE A 38 11.57 -13.65 -16.28
N THR A 39 11.95 -14.15 -17.45
CA THR A 39 11.63 -15.51 -17.87
C THR A 39 12.51 -16.55 -17.19
N GLU A 40 13.77 -16.22 -16.90
CA GLU A 40 14.73 -17.13 -16.25
C GLU A 40 14.60 -17.12 -14.71
N TYR A 41 14.35 -15.96 -14.08
CA TYR A 41 14.23 -15.84 -12.62
C TYR A 41 12.97 -15.06 -12.17
N PRO A 42 11.76 -15.51 -12.53
CA PRO A 42 10.52 -14.76 -12.28
C PRO A 42 10.27 -14.49 -10.79
N LYS A 43 10.50 -15.47 -9.92
CA LYS A 43 10.23 -15.36 -8.47
C LYS A 43 11.13 -14.33 -7.79
N THR A 44 12.42 -14.35 -8.07
CA THR A 44 13.41 -13.46 -7.46
C THR A 44 13.22 -12.03 -7.97
N TYR A 45 13.02 -11.86 -9.27
CA TYR A 45 12.77 -10.55 -9.86
C TYR A 45 11.48 -9.91 -9.32
N LEU A 46 10.37 -10.66 -9.29
CA LEU A 46 9.09 -10.14 -8.83
C LEU A 46 9.11 -9.80 -7.33
N SER A 47 9.72 -10.66 -6.50
CA SER A 47 9.80 -10.41 -5.06
C SER A 47 10.67 -9.19 -4.71
N THR A 48 11.84 -9.05 -5.32
CA THR A 48 12.72 -7.89 -5.12
C THR A 48 12.09 -6.61 -5.64
N THR A 49 11.47 -6.66 -6.82
CA THR A 49 10.72 -5.53 -7.37
C THR A 49 9.61 -5.11 -6.43
N LEU A 50 8.84 -6.08 -5.89
CA LEU A 50 7.75 -5.81 -4.96
C LEU A 50 8.22 -5.11 -3.68
N LEU A 51 9.34 -5.55 -3.10
CA LEU A 51 9.92 -4.91 -1.90
C LEU A 51 10.36 -3.46 -2.17
N MET A 52 10.99 -3.21 -3.31
CA MET A 52 11.41 -1.87 -3.72
C MET A 52 10.21 -0.98 -3.98
N THR A 53 9.26 -1.43 -4.80
CA THR A 53 8.09 -0.63 -5.19
C THR A 53 7.17 -0.36 -4.00
N SER A 54 6.94 -1.33 -3.11
CA SER A 54 6.11 -1.13 -1.92
C SER A 54 6.70 -0.12 -0.95
N SER A 55 8.02 -0.10 -0.78
CA SER A 55 8.73 0.91 0.03
C SER A 55 8.57 2.32 -0.55
N LEU A 56 8.68 2.45 -1.88
CA LEU A 56 8.47 3.71 -2.58
C LEU A 56 7.00 4.16 -2.48
N THR A 57 6.03 3.25 -2.64
CA THR A 57 4.61 3.52 -2.48
C THR A 57 4.30 3.98 -1.06
N TYR A 58 4.87 3.34 -0.03
CA TYR A 58 4.77 3.76 1.36
C TYR A 58 5.22 5.21 1.53
N PHE A 59 6.39 5.56 1.02
CA PHE A 59 6.96 6.89 1.20
C PHE A 59 6.13 7.98 0.51
N VAL A 60 5.60 7.71 -0.68
CA VAL A 60 4.70 8.63 -1.39
C VAL A 60 3.39 8.84 -0.62
N CYS A 61 2.81 7.76 -0.09
CA CYS A 61 1.59 7.81 0.71
C CYS A 61 1.82 8.54 2.05
N TYR A 62 2.98 8.36 2.66
CA TYR A 62 3.39 9.03 3.90
C TYR A 62 3.49 10.55 3.71
N ILE A 63 4.11 10.98 2.61
CA ILE A 63 4.32 12.41 2.31
C ILE A 63 3.01 13.12 1.91
N ARG A 64 2.08 12.41 1.24
CA ARG A 64 0.88 13.00 0.65
C ARG A 64 -0.37 12.18 0.87
N LYS A 65 -1.31 12.76 1.64
CA LYS A 65 -2.63 12.17 1.94
C LYS A 65 -3.44 11.75 0.71
N SER A 66 -3.35 12.49 -0.41
CA SER A 66 -4.05 12.11 -1.65
C SER A 66 -3.65 10.73 -2.15
N TYR A 67 -2.36 10.37 -2.04
CA TYR A 67 -1.87 9.06 -2.46
C TYR A 67 -2.25 7.97 -1.46
N LYS A 68 -2.35 8.29 -0.17
CA LYS A 68 -2.94 7.37 0.83
C LYS A 68 -4.37 7.00 0.46
N TYR A 69 -5.21 7.98 0.11
CA TYR A 69 -6.59 7.70 -0.31
C TYR A 69 -6.67 6.93 -1.62
N PHE A 70 -5.80 7.23 -2.59
CA PHE A 70 -5.74 6.47 -3.83
C PHE A 70 -5.31 5.01 -3.58
N ASN A 71 -4.35 4.79 -2.68
CA ASN A 71 -3.94 3.45 -2.26
C ASN A 71 -5.09 2.69 -1.59
N ASP A 72 -5.85 3.36 -0.74
CA ASP A 72 -7.03 2.77 -0.08
C ASP A 72 -8.14 2.44 -1.09
N PHE A 73 -8.31 3.29 -2.12
CA PHE A 73 -9.23 3.05 -3.21
C PHE A 73 -8.84 1.82 -4.03
N ILE A 74 -7.55 1.64 -4.36
CA ILE A 74 -7.06 0.44 -5.07
C ILE A 74 -7.41 -0.83 -4.28
N LEU A 75 -7.15 -0.83 -2.97
CA LEU A 75 -7.44 -1.98 -2.10
C LEU A 75 -8.93 -2.26 -1.98
N ALA A 76 -9.75 -1.22 -1.84
CA ALA A 76 -11.21 -1.35 -1.77
C ALA A 76 -11.79 -1.88 -3.09
N LEU A 77 -11.31 -1.36 -4.22
CA LEU A 77 -11.70 -1.82 -5.55
C LEU A 77 -11.30 -3.28 -5.77
N SER A 78 -10.05 -3.65 -5.42
CA SER A 78 -9.59 -5.03 -5.58
C SER A 78 -10.40 -6.01 -4.71
N ALA A 79 -10.66 -5.65 -3.45
CA ALA A 79 -11.48 -6.48 -2.57
C ALA A 79 -12.92 -6.59 -3.08
N GLY A 80 -13.48 -5.49 -3.60
CA GLY A 80 -14.82 -5.48 -4.20
C GLY A 80 -14.92 -6.39 -5.43
N VAL A 81 -13.93 -6.34 -6.33
CA VAL A 81 -13.88 -7.22 -7.50
C VAL A 81 -13.76 -8.69 -7.11
N VAL A 82 -12.87 -9.02 -6.16
CA VAL A 82 -12.70 -10.40 -5.68
C VAL A 82 -13.99 -10.91 -5.03
N ALA A 83 -14.61 -10.11 -4.16
CA ALA A 83 -15.87 -10.46 -3.51
C ALA A 83 -17.01 -10.65 -4.52
N LEU A 84 -17.11 -9.77 -5.52
CA LEU A 84 -18.14 -9.86 -6.55
C LEU A 84 -17.98 -11.13 -7.40
N VAL A 85 -16.77 -11.44 -7.86
CA VAL A 85 -16.53 -12.65 -8.65
C VAL A 85 -16.78 -13.88 -7.81
N TYR A 86 -16.27 -13.93 -6.58
CA TYR A 86 -16.53 -15.05 -5.68
C TYR A 86 -18.04 -15.28 -5.47
N LEU A 87 -18.83 -14.21 -5.35
CA LEU A 87 -20.28 -14.31 -5.20
C LEU A 87 -20.98 -14.79 -6.48
N LEU A 88 -20.48 -14.41 -7.67
CA LEU A 88 -21.09 -14.75 -8.96
C LEU A 88 -20.70 -16.14 -9.47
N THR A 89 -19.45 -16.57 -9.27
CA THR A 89 -18.89 -17.80 -9.85
C THR A 89 -18.58 -18.87 -8.81
N GLY A 90 -18.52 -18.52 -7.52
CA GLY A 90 -17.99 -19.39 -6.47
C GLY A 90 -16.48 -19.64 -6.58
N SER A 91 -15.79 -19.05 -7.57
CA SER A 91 -14.39 -19.33 -7.86
C SER A 91 -13.45 -18.39 -7.13
N LYS A 92 -12.29 -18.91 -6.74
CA LYS A 92 -11.21 -18.16 -6.07
C LYS A 92 -10.05 -17.85 -7.02
N ASP A 93 -10.25 -18.05 -8.32
CA ASP A 93 -9.18 -18.01 -9.33
C ASP A 93 -8.53 -16.63 -9.46
N LEU A 94 -9.22 -15.57 -9.03
CA LEU A 94 -8.68 -14.21 -9.02
C LEU A 94 -7.61 -13.94 -7.96
N ASP A 95 -7.49 -14.81 -6.94
CA ASP A 95 -6.55 -14.69 -5.83
C ASP A 95 -5.29 -15.54 -6.03
N LEU A 96 -5.26 -16.39 -7.07
CA LEU A 96 -4.15 -17.29 -7.33
C LEU A 96 -3.05 -16.59 -8.15
N LEU A 97 -1.81 -16.74 -7.69
CA LEU A 97 -0.63 -16.44 -8.51
C LEU A 97 -0.70 -17.26 -9.80
N PRO A 98 -0.27 -16.70 -10.95
CA PRO A 98 -0.34 -17.43 -12.19
C PRO A 98 0.63 -18.62 -12.14
N PRO A 99 0.22 -19.83 -12.58
CA PRO A 99 1.11 -20.97 -12.64
C PRO A 99 2.26 -20.69 -13.62
N ALA A 100 3.45 -21.22 -13.33
CA ALA A 100 4.64 -21.00 -14.16
C ALA A 100 4.41 -21.42 -15.62
N ASP A 101 3.69 -22.52 -15.82
CA ASP A 101 3.32 -23.07 -17.13
C ASP A 101 2.45 -22.11 -17.97
N LEU A 102 1.81 -21.12 -17.34
CA LEU A 102 1.03 -20.10 -18.05
C LEU A 102 1.95 -19.14 -18.82
N LEU A 103 3.21 -18.97 -18.40
CA LEU A 103 4.19 -18.14 -19.11
C LEU A 103 4.47 -18.67 -20.52
N GLU A 104 4.43 -19.98 -20.70
CA GLU A 104 4.67 -20.66 -21.98
C GLU A 104 3.41 -20.72 -22.84
N LYS A 105 2.23 -20.92 -22.21
CA LYS A 105 0.94 -21.07 -22.91
C LYS A 105 0.31 -19.76 -23.33
N ASP A 106 0.29 -18.78 -22.42
CA ASP A 106 -0.30 -17.46 -22.65
C ASP A 106 0.44 -16.40 -21.82
N ARG A 107 1.55 -15.94 -22.41
CA ARG A 107 2.43 -14.94 -21.80
C ARG A 107 1.71 -13.67 -21.41
N LEU A 108 0.81 -13.18 -22.27
CA LEU A 108 0.15 -11.89 -22.04
C LEU A 108 -0.75 -11.99 -20.80
N THR A 109 -1.53 -13.07 -20.69
CA THR A 109 -2.36 -13.34 -19.51
C THR A 109 -1.53 -13.53 -18.25
N PHE A 110 -0.40 -14.23 -18.32
CA PHE A 110 0.54 -14.35 -17.18
C PHE A 110 0.98 -12.97 -16.66
N PHE A 111 1.47 -12.10 -17.56
CA PHE A 111 1.96 -10.78 -17.17
C PHE A 111 0.84 -9.85 -16.67
N LEU A 112 -0.38 -9.95 -17.20
CA LEU A 112 -1.53 -9.19 -16.68
C LEU A 112 -1.89 -9.60 -15.24
N ILE A 113 -1.89 -10.91 -14.94
CA ILE A 113 -2.15 -11.41 -13.59
C ILE A 113 -1.03 -10.97 -12.64
N VAL A 114 0.24 -11.07 -13.07
CA VAL A 114 1.38 -10.57 -12.29
C VAL A 114 1.28 -9.07 -12.04
N LEU A 115 0.92 -8.27 -13.05
CA LEU A 115 0.78 -6.82 -12.92
C LEU A 115 -0.31 -6.47 -11.90
N LYS A 116 -1.49 -7.11 -12.01
CA LYS A 116 -2.59 -6.97 -11.05
C LYS A 116 -2.11 -7.31 -9.63
N PHE A 117 -1.45 -8.45 -9.46
CA PHE A 117 -0.92 -8.90 -8.17
C PHE A 117 0.07 -7.89 -7.60
N MET A 118 1.03 -7.41 -8.41
CA MET A 118 2.03 -6.44 -8.00
C MET A 118 1.40 -5.12 -7.53
N VAL A 119 0.37 -4.62 -8.23
CA VAL A 119 -0.35 -3.41 -7.81
C VAL A 119 -1.01 -3.62 -6.45
N ILE A 120 -1.76 -4.71 -6.27
CA ILE A 120 -2.49 -4.99 -5.03
C ILE A 120 -1.52 -5.23 -3.87
N ALA A 121 -0.50 -6.06 -4.07
CA ALA A 121 0.49 -6.40 -3.06
C ALA A 121 1.32 -5.17 -2.65
N ASN A 122 1.73 -4.32 -3.59
CA ASN A 122 2.38 -3.05 -3.28
C ASN A 122 1.50 -2.16 -2.40
N SER A 123 0.22 -2.03 -2.77
CA SER A 123 -0.72 -1.22 -2.02
C SER A 123 -0.97 -1.77 -0.62
N LEU A 124 -1.03 -3.09 -0.46
CA LEU A 124 -1.24 -3.76 0.81
C LEU A 124 -0.04 -3.60 1.74
N ILE A 125 1.18 -3.89 1.26
CA ILE A 125 2.41 -3.74 2.04
C ILE A 125 2.58 -2.28 2.47
N SER A 126 2.40 -1.33 1.55
CA SER A 126 2.42 0.10 1.85
C SER A 126 1.41 0.47 2.94
N LYS A 127 0.18 -0.06 2.86
CA LYS A 127 -0.88 0.19 3.84
C LYS A 127 -0.54 -0.39 5.22
N ILE A 128 0.06 -1.59 5.28
CA ILE A 128 0.52 -2.20 6.53
C ILE A 128 1.56 -1.30 7.19
N LEU A 129 2.59 -0.88 6.44
CA LEU A 129 3.64 -0.01 6.94
C LEU A 129 3.09 1.35 7.42
N LEU A 130 2.18 1.96 6.66
CA LEU A 130 1.50 3.20 7.06
C LEU A 130 0.69 3.03 8.34
N THR A 131 -0.06 1.94 8.45
CA THR A 131 -0.94 1.68 9.60
C THR A 131 -0.10 1.43 10.85
N PHE A 132 0.99 0.68 10.71
CA PHE A 132 1.95 0.46 11.79
C PHE A 132 2.64 1.76 12.23
N HIS A 133 3.06 2.59 11.27
CA HIS A 133 3.63 3.91 11.55
C HIS A 133 2.63 4.82 12.29
N ASP A 134 1.40 4.90 11.81
CA ASP A 134 0.33 5.70 12.42
C ASP A 134 0.02 5.19 13.84
N PHE A 135 -0.03 3.87 14.05
CA PHE A 135 -0.18 3.26 15.37
C PHE A 135 0.95 3.65 16.32
N LEU A 136 2.21 3.56 15.88
CA LEU A 136 3.36 3.96 16.72
C LEU A 136 3.33 5.44 17.09
N LYS A 137 2.88 6.29 16.16
CA LYS A 137 2.73 7.73 16.41
C LYS A 137 1.66 8.01 17.45
N GLU A 138 0.48 7.42 17.30
CA GLU A 138 -0.62 7.56 18.28
C GLU A 138 -0.23 7.00 19.65
N ARG A 139 0.50 5.88 19.69
CA ARG A 139 0.99 5.33 20.97
C ARG A 139 1.97 6.27 21.68
N LYS A 140 2.79 7.03 20.95
CA LYS A 140 3.69 8.03 21.53
C LYS A 140 2.92 9.23 22.08
N THR A 141 1.96 9.76 21.32
CA THR A 141 1.13 10.89 21.76
C THR A 141 0.27 10.53 22.96
N GLU A 142 -0.26 9.30 23.02
CA GLU A 142 -0.94 8.79 24.21
C GLU A 142 -0.02 8.81 25.42
N LYS A 143 1.18 8.20 25.31
CA LYS A 143 2.17 8.18 26.42
C LYS A 143 2.51 9.59 26.91
N GLU A 144 2.71 10.55 26.01
CA GLU A 144 2.97 11.95 26.36
C GLU A 144 1.77 12.61 27.04
N SER A 145 0.57 12.40 26.53
CA SER A 145 -0.67 12.94 27.13
C SER A 145 -0.91 12.42 28.54
N PHE A 146 -0.57 11.14 28.80
CA PHE A 146 -0.74 10.51 30.10
C PHE A 146 0.42 10.78 31.06
N LYS A 147 1.61 11.17 30.58
CA LYS A 147 2.81 11.40 31.41
C LYS A 147 2.60 12.45 32.50
N ASN A 148 1.75 13.46 32.25
CA ASN A 148 1.47 14.56 33.18
C ASN A 148 0.19 14.38 34.02
N LEU A 149 -0.47 13.21 33.98
CA LEU A 149 -1.72 12.96 34.69
C LEU A 149 -1.53 11.93 35.80
N ASN A 150 -1.93 12.28 37.03
CA ASN A 150 -2.08 11.33 38.14
C ASN A 150 -2.98 10.14 37.73
N PHE A 151 -2.70 8.96 38.26
CA PHE A 151 -3.36 7.70 37.89
C PHE A 151 -4.90 7.79 37.89
N THR A 152 -5.48 8.44 38.91
CA THR A 152 -6.92 8.69 39.01
C THR A 152 -7.47 9.56 37.87
N LYS A 153 -6.76 10.62 37.48
CA LYS A 153 -7.13 11.44 36.31
C LYS A 153 -7.00 10.63 35.00
N ARG A 154 -6.06 9.70 34.88
CA ARG A 154 -5.93 8.80 33.70
C ARG A 154 -7.15 7.90 33.54
N VAL A 155 -7.60 7.26 34.63
CA VAL A 155 -8.78 6.38 34.61
C VAL A 155 -10.04 7.17 34.29
N ILE A 156 -10.23 8.36 34.89
CA ILE A 156 -11.38 9.23 34.63
C ILE A 156 -11.39 9.72 33.17
N LEU A 157 -10.24 10.12 32.62
CA LEU A 157 -10.13 10.54 31.22
C LEU A 157 -10.36 9.39 30.23
N PHE A 158 -9.86 8.19 30.54
CA PHE A 158 -10.09 6.99 29.74
C PHE A 158 -11.59 6.68 29.65
N TYR A 159 -12.28 6.63 30.79
CA TYR A 159 -13.73 6.43 30.84
C TYR A 159 -14.51 7.57 30.14
N ARG A 160 -14.16 8.84 30.38
CA ARG A 160 -14.84 9.97 29.72
C ARG A 160 -14.65 9.99 28.20
N LYS A 161 -13.47 9.62 27.70
CA LYS A 161 -13.16 9.65 26.26
C LYS A 161 -13.87 8.51 25.52
N TYR A 162 -13.95 7.32 26.12
CA TYR A 162 -14.62 6.16 25.53
C TYR A 162 -16.14 6.19 25.67
N PHE A 163 -16.68 6.59 26.83
CA PHE A 163 -18.12 6.56 27.09
C PHE A 163 -18.85 7.87 26.77
N PHE A 164 -18.22 9.03 26.96
CA PHE A 164 -18.97 10.30 26.95
C PHE A 164 -18.76 11.18 25.72
N LYS A 165 -17.83 10.85 24.81
CA LYS A 165 -17.56 11.58 23.55
C LYS A 165 -17.59 13.13 23.69
N LYS A 166 -17.27 13.66 24.88
CA LYS A 166 -17.44 15.08 25.19
C LYS A 166 -16.11 15.78 24.97
N LYS A 167 -16.05 16.65 23.95
CA LYS A 167 -14.91 17.53 23.70
C LYS A 167 -14.62 18.34 24.97
N ILE A 168 -13.42 18.18 25.50
CA ILE A 168 -12.88 19.05 26.56
C ILE A 168 -12.53 20.37 25.86
N LYS A 169 -13.25 21.45 26.17
CA LYS A 169 -12.78 22.82 25.88
C LYS A 169 -11.57 23.06 26.78
N GLN A 170 -10.48 23.51 26.15
CA GLN A 170 -9.25 23.95 26.80
C GLN A 170 -9.54 25.10 27.76
#